data_AF-A0A4R3EBQ1-F1
#
_entry.id   AF-A0A4R3EBQ1-F1
#
_cell.length_a   1.000
_cell.length_b   1.000
_cell.length_c   1.000
_cell.angle_alpha   90.00
_cell.angle_beta   90.00
_cell.angle_gamma   90.00
#
_symmetry.space_group_name_H-M   'P 1'
#
loop_
_entity.id
_entity.type
_entity.pdbx_description
1 polymer ?
#
loop_
_entity_poly.entity_id
_entity_poly.type
_entity_poly.pdbx_seq_one_letter_code
_entity_poly.pdbx_strand_id
1 'polypeptide(L)' 'MSLIKTVKLADPAARVPWPGVPGRLIPSELFTVSVVDPFWSGLVADKTLIEVPSEPETPSESEKPGKPKA' A
#
# COMPACT_ATOMS: atom_id res chain seq x y z
N MET A 1 19.92 -2.75 7.08
CA MET A 1 18.69 -3.05 7.84
C MET A 1 17.52 -2.67 6.95
N SER A 2 16.76 -3.63 6.45
CA SER A 2 15.57 -3.34 5.63
C SER A 2 14.38 -3.15 6.58
N LEU A 3 13.99 -1.90 6.82
CA LEU A 3 12.81 -1.59 7.64
C LEU A 3 11.57 -1.69 6.73
N ILE A 4 10.94 -2.87 6.72
CA ILE A 4 9.71 -3.14 5.99
C ILE A 4 8.53 -2.86 6.93
N LYS A 5 7.52 -2.14 6.45
CA LYS A 5 6.28 -1.85 7.20
C LYS A 5 5.05 -2.17 6.35
N THR A 6 4.01 -2.66 7.00
CA THR A 6 2.69 -2.82 6.40
C THR A 6 1.93 -1.50 6.54
N VAL A 7 1.48 -0.96 5.43
CA VAL A 7 0.81 0.35 5.36
C VAL A 7 -0.45 0.26 4.49
N LYS A 8 -1.34 1.24 4.66
CA LYS A 8 -2.47 1.49 3.75
C LYS A 8 -2.62 2.98 3.51
N LEU A 9 -3.33 3.37 2.45
CA LEU A 9 -3.72 4.76 2.25
C LEU A 9 -4.65 5.22 3.39
N ALA A 10 -4.41 6.43 3.90
CA ALA A 10 -5.29 7.07 4.87
C ALA A 10 -6.65 7.39 4.26
N ASP A 11 -6.64 7.88 3.02
CA ASP A 11 -7.83 8.15 2.23
C ASP A 11 -7.94 7.16 1.06
N PRO A 12 -8.99 6.33 1.01
CA PRO A 12 -9.13 5.30 -0.04
C PRO A 12 -9.44 5.89 -1.42
N ALA A 13 -9.85 7.17 -1.50
CA ALA A 13 -10.08 7.88 -2.76
C ALA A 13 -8.80 8.55 -3.30
N ALA A 14 -7.73 8.62 -2.50
CA ALA A 14 -6.46 9.21 -2.90
C ALA A 14 -5.84 8.42 -4.06
N ARG A 15 -5.37 9.16 -5.08
CA ARG A 15 -4.70 8.59 -6.25
C ARG A 15 -3.21 8.89 -6.18
N VAL A 16 -2.50 8.08 -5.41
CA VAL A 16 -1.05 8.22 -5.26
C VAL A 16 -0.34 7.29 -6.25
N PRO A 17 0.61 7.79 -7.07
CA PRO A 17 1.31 6.97 -8.05
C PRO A 17 2.24 5.95 -7.38
N TRP A 18 2.38 4.79 -8.01
CA TRP A 18 3.34 3.77 -7.60
C TRP A 18 4.75 4.16 -8.09
N PRO A 19 5.75 4.25 -7.20
CA PRO A 19 7.09 4.68 -7.58
C PRO A 19 7.72 3.65 -8.53
N GLY A 20 8.25 4.14 -9.65
CA GLY A 20 8.92 3.29 -10.66
C GLY A 20 7.98 2.46 -11.55
N VAL A 21 6.66 2.54 -11.37
CA VAL A 21 5.70 1.83 -12.24
C VAL A 21 4.72 2.85 -12.86
N PRO A 22 5.00 3.34 -14.08
CA PRO A 22 4.17 4.37 -14.71
C PRO A 22 2.73 3.87 -14.93
N GLY A 23 1.77 4.75 -14.63
CA GLY A 23 0.33 4.46 -14.76
C GLY A 23 -0.26 3.56 -13.68
N ARG A 24 0.56 3.05 -12.75
CA ARG A 24 0.08 2.26 -11.60
C ARG A 24 -0.14 3.19 -10.41
N LEU A 25 -1.26 2.98 -9.70
CA LEU A 25 -1.56 3.66 -8.44
C LEU A 25 -1.32 2.71 -7.28
N ILE A 26 -1.10 3.29 -6.11
CA ILE A 26 -1.07 2.58 -4.84
C ILE A 26 -2.45 1.98 -4.56
N PRO A 27 -2.53 0.70 -4.16
CA PRO A 27 -3.79 0.07 -3.83
C PRO A 27 -4.38 0.69 -2.55
N SER A 28 -5.71 0.68 -2.45
CA SER A 28 -6.43 1.07 -1.23
C SER A 28 -6.31 0.01 -0.12
N GLU A 29 -5.89 -1.21 -0.46
CA GLU A 29 -5.65 -2.33 0.45
C GLU A 29 -4.30 -2.20 1.19
N LEU A 30 -4.06 -3.09 2.16
CA LEU A 30 -2.79 -3.20 2.88
C LEU A 30 -1.67 -3.68 1.95
N PHE A 31 -0.50 -3.04 2.04
CA PHE A 31 0.68 -3.46 1.30
C PHE A 31 1.95 -3.19 2.11
N THR A 32 3.00 -3.95 1.81
CA THR A 32 4.30 -3.79 2.46
C THR A 32 5.22 -2.88 1.66
N VAL A 33 5.84 -1.92 2.34
CA VAL A 33 6.81 -0.98 1.77
C VAL A 33 8.09 -0.96 2.59
N SER A 34 9.20 -0.60 1.95
CA SER A 34 10.41 -0.26 2.69
C SER A 34 10.40 1.22 3.03
N VAL A 35 10.34 1.55 4.32
CA VAL A 35 10.42 2.95 4.77
C VAL A 35 11.86 3.50 4.79
N VAL A 36 12.82 2.70 4.32
CA VAL A 36 14.17 3.16 3.99
C VAL A 36 14.15 3.99 2.69
N ASP A 37 13.18 3.71 1.81
CA ASP A 37 12.98 4.49 0.60
C ASP A 37 12.33 5.85 0.94
N PRO A 38 12.87 6.96 0.41
CA PRO A 38 12.43 8.30 0.77
C PRO A 38 11.00 8.61 0.30
N PHE A 39 10.52 7.99 -0.78
CA PHE A 39 9.16 8.18 -1.26
C PHE A 39 8.17 7.60 -0.25
N TRP A 40 8.37 6.34 0.15
CA TRP A 40 7.50 5.70 1.16
C TRP A 40 7.62 6.36 2.53
N SER A 41 8.82 6.73 2.94
CA SER A 41 9.06 7.45 4.19
C SER A 41 8.31 8.78 4.24
N GLY A 42 8.36 9.57 3.16
CA GLY A 42 7.65 10.84 3.06
C GLY A 42 6.13 10.67 3.17
N LEU A 43 5.55 9.67 2.50
CA LEU A 43 4.11 9.41 2.56
C LEU A 43 3.64 8.96 3.95
N VAL A 44 4.45 8.22 4.69
CA VAL A 44 4.14 7.86 6.08
C VAL A 44 4.26 9.08 6.99
N ALA A 45 5.30 9.91 6.83
CA ALA A 45 5.50 11.12 7.62
C ALA A 45 4.38 12.15 7.42
N ASP A 46 3.88 12.28 6.18
CA ASP A 46 2.76 13.15 5.81
C ASP A 46 1.39 12.56 6.22
N LYS A 47 1.35 11.33 6.73
CA LYS A 47 0.13 10.57 7.06
C LYS A 47 -0.76 10.24 5.86
N THR A 48 -0.25 10.38 4.64
CA THR A 48 -0.89 9.82 3.44
C THR A 48 -0.94 8.29 3.51
N LEU A 49 0.10 7.66 4.09
CA LEU A 49 0.12 6.25 4.44
C LEU A 49 0.05 6.07 5.95
N ILE A 50 -0.84 5.18 6.40
CA ILE A 50 -1.00 4.81 7.80
C ILE A 50 -0.35 3.45 8.03
N GLU A 51 0.50 3.38 9.04
CA GLU A 51 1.06 2.13 9.52
C GLU A 51 -0.04 1.30 10.19
N VAL A 52 -0.19 0.05 9.74
CA VAL A 52 -1.12 -0.88 10.37
C VAL A 52 -0.28 -1.89 11.13
N PRO A 53 -0.41 -1.96 12.48
CA PRO A 53 0.28 -2.98 13.23
C PRO A 53 -0.17 -4.34 12.70
N SER A 54 0.80 -5.20 12.35
CA SER A 54 0.53 -6.59 12.03
C SER A 54 0.06 -7.30 13.30
N GLU A 55 -1.21 -7.16 13.65
CA GLU A 55 -1.88 -8.17 14.44
C GLU A 55 -2.00 -9.44 13.58
N PRO A 56 -1.63 -10.62 14.10
CA PRO A 56 -1.54 -11.83 13.31
C PRO A 56 -2.92 -12.49 13.16
N GLU A 57 -3.89 -11.88 12.47
CA GLU A 57 -5.11 -12.62 12.08
C GLU A 57 -5.58 -12.31 10.65
N THR A 58 -5.52 -13.37 9.84
CA THR A 58 -6.13 -13.62 8.52
C THR A 58 -5.63 -12.84 7.30
N PRO A 59 -5.22 -13.55 6.23
CA PRO A 59 -4.95 -12.92 4.94
C PRO A 59 -6.28 -12.43 4.36
N SER A 60 -6.49 -11.12 4.32
CA SER A 60 -7.51 -10.54 3.44
C SER A 60 -7.00 -10.75 2.02
N GLU A 61 -7.43 -11.88 1.47
CA GLU A 61 -7.31 -12.29 0.09
C GLU A 61 -7.62 -11.11 -0.82
N SER A 62 -6.58 -10.55 -1.46
CA SER A 62 -6.75 -9.75 -2.66
C SER A 62 -7.23 -10.69 -3.77
N GLU A 63 -8.52 -11.09 -3.70
CA GLU A 63 -9.21 -11.67 -4.84
C GLU A 63 -9.46 -10.54 -5.83
N LYS A 64 -8.60 -10.52 -6.85
CA LYS A 64 -8.73 -9.71 -8.07
C LYS A 64 -10.20 -9.68 -8.52
N PRO A 65 -10.78 -8.51 -8.87
CA PRO A 65 -12.12 -8.47 -9.42
C PRO A 65 -12.14 -9.22 -10.75
N GLY A 66 -13.13 -10.09 -10.86
CA GLY A 66 -13.33 -11.05 -11.94
C GLY A 66 -13.21 -10.46 -13.34
N LYS A 67 -12.62 -11.27 -14.22
CA LYS A 67 -12.72 -11.12 -15.67
C LYS A 67 -13.97 -11.89 -16.10
N PRO A 68 -15.09 -11.25 -16.50
CA PRO A 68 -16.15 -11.98 -17.17
C PRO A 68 -15.68 -12.24 -18.61
N LYS A 69 -15.53 -13.51 -18.98
CA LYS A 69 -15.41 -13.91 -20.39
C LYS A 69 -15.93 -15.35 -20.58
N ALA A 70 -17.22 -15.48 -20.85
CA ALA A 70 -17.84 -16.28 -21.91
C ALA A 70 -19.36 -16.28 -21.71
#